data_AF-A0A2X4UPS2-F1
#
_entry.id   AF-A0A2X4UPS2-F1
#
_cell.length_a   1.000
_cell.length_b   1.000
_cell.length_c   1.000
_cell.angle_alpha   90.00
_cell.angle_beta   90.00
_cell.angle_gamma   90.00
#
_symmetry.space_group_name_H-M   'P 1'
#
loop_
_entity.id
_entity.type
_entity.pdbx_description
1 polymer ?
#
loop_
_entity_poly.entity_id
_entity_poly.type
_entity_poly.pdbx_seq_one_letter_code
_entity_poly.pdbx_strand_id
1 'polypeptide(L)' 'MDNITELCSSQWNYILYSVNGRTVITVIFFDIVDYYRSFYLLDSEITLNEKALVNLAENIRNNAKSYENRERFPAVFV' A
#
# COMPACT_ATOMS: atom_id res chain seq x y z
N MET A 1 -20.32 -3.96 1.22
CA MET A 1 -19.06 -4.45 1.83
C MET A 1 -18.05 -4.53 0.72
N ASP A 2 -16.85 -3.99 0.93
CA ASP A 2 -15.77 -4.13 -0.05
C ASP A 2 -15.36 -5.60 -0.16
N ASN A 3 -15.15 -6.08 -1.37
CA ASN A 3 -14.51 -7.37 -1.60
C ASN A 3 -12.99 -7.17 -1.51
N ILE A 4 -12.39 -7.66 -0.44
CA ILE A 4 -10.96 -7.47 -0.12
C ILE A 4 -10.27 -8.83 -0.15
N THR A 5 -9.15 -8.91 -0.87
CA THR A 5 -8.31 -10.11 -0.92
C THR A 5 -6.85 -9.71 -0.77
N GLU A 6 -6.13 -10.30 0.18
CA GLU A 6 -4.67 -10.15 0.26
C GLU A 6 -4.01 -10.88 -0.91
N LEU A 7 -3.08 -10.20 -1.57
CA LEU A 7 -2.36 -10.73 -2.74
C LEU A 7 -0.97 -11.20 -2.35
N CYS A 8 -0.22 -10.35 -1.65
CA CYS A 8 1.09 -10.67 -1.08
C CYS A 8 1.48 -9.64 -0.01
N SER A 9 2.53 -9.94 0.73
CA SER A 9 3.08 -9.04 1.74
C SER A 9 4.60 -9.11 1.78
N SER A 10 5.21 -8.00 2.19
CA SER A 10 6.62 -7.92 2.55
C SER A 10 6.70 -7.47 4.00
N GLN A 11 7.35 -8.28 4.83
CA GLN A 11 7.47 -8.02 6.26
C GLN A 11 8.04 -6.61 6.48
N TRP A 12 7.40 -5.83 7.35
CA TRP A 12 7.78 -4.45 7.70
C TRP A 12 7.64 -3.40 6.58
N ASN A 13 7.25 -3.78 5.37
CA ASN A 13 7.16 -2.83 4.26
C ASN A 13 5.72 -2.54 3.86
N TYR A 14 5.05 -3.56 3.33
CA TYR A 14 3.72 -3.40 2.76
C TYR A 14 2.92 -4.69 2.74
N ILE A 15 1.61 -4.53 2.52
CA ILE A 15 0.68 -5.59 2.14
C ILE A 15 -0.05 -5.13 0.87
N LEU A 16 -0.14 -5.99 -0.14
CA LEU A 16 -0.95 -5.76 -1.33
C LEU A 16 -2.32 -6.39 -1.17
N TYR A 17 -3.34 -5.60 -1.47
CA TYR A 17 -4.73 -6.02 -1.50
C TYR A 17 -5.34 -5.80 -2.88
N SER A 18 -6.24 -6.69 -3.29
CA SER A 18 -7.26 -6.39 -4.28
C SER A 18 -8.50 -5.90 -3.54
N VAL A 19 -8.96 -4.67 -3.85
CA VAL A 19 -10.16 -4.06 -3.28
C VAL A 19 -11.11 -3.73 -4.42
N ASN A 20 -12.22 -4.47 -4.53
CA ASN A 20 -13.20 -4.32 -5.61
C ASN A 20 -12.54 -4.32 -7.01
N GLY A 21 -11.51 -5.15 -7.22
CA GLY A 21 -10.78 -5.27 -8.47
C GLY A 21 -9.68 -4.24 -8.72
N ARG A 22 -9.41 -3.33 -7.76
CA ARG A 22 -8.28 -2.39 -7.81
C ARG A 22 -7.18 -2.81 -6.85
N THR A 23 -5.93 -2.71 -7.29
CA THR A 23 -4.77 -3.02 -6.44
C THR A 23 -4.48 -1.85 -5.50
N VAL A 24 -4.36 -2.16 -4.22
CA VAL A 24 -4.04 -1.24 -3.14
C VAL A 24 -2.76 -1.72 -2.46
N ILE A 25 -1.81 -0.81 -2.24
CA ILE A 25 -0.67 -1.05 -1.37
C ILE A 25 -0.94 -0.42 0.00
N THR A 26 -0.97 -1.24 1.04
CA THR A 26 -0.98 -0.78 2.43
C THR A 26 0.45 -0.74 2.91
N VAL A 27 0.96 0.45 3.19
CA VAL A 27 2.33 0.69 3.68
C VAL A 27 2.32 0.82 5.20
N ILE A 28 3.31 0.19 5.83
CA ILE A 28 3.54 0.26 7.28
C ILE A 28 4.40 1.49 7.55
N PHE A 29 3.88 2.41 8.38
CA PHE A 29 4.58 3.59 8.88
C PHE A 29 5.01 3.35 10.33
N PHE A 30 6.23 3.78 10.64
CA PHE A 30 6.85 3.62 11.95
C PHE A 30 6.84 4.94 12.71
N ASP A 31 6.27 4.93 13.91
CA ASP A 31 6.27 6.06 14.86
C ASP A 31 6.21 5.46 16.29
N ILE A 32 5.75 6.20 17.30
CA ILE A 32 5.52 5.68 18.66
C ILE A 32 4.64 4.41 18.64
N VAL A 33 3.67 4.37 17.74
CA VAL A 33 2.85 3.19 17.42
C VAL A 33 2.81 3.05 15.91
N ASP A 34 3.13 1.86 15.41
CA ASP A 34 3.05 1.56 13.99
C ASP A 34 1.61 1.76 13.48
N TYR A 35 1.49 2.37 12.30
CA TYR A 35 0.20 2.61 11.67
C TYR A 35 0.26 2.33 10.16
N TYR A 36 -0.90 2.11 9.58
CA TYR A 36 -1.04 1.72 8.18
C TYR A 36 -1.69 2.83 7.37
N ARG A 37 -1.21 3.02 6.15
CA ARG A 37 -1.86 3.87 5.15
C ARG A 37 -1.95 3.12 3.84
N SER A 38 -3.07 3.28 3.15
CA SER A 38 -3.36 2.53 1.93
C SER A 38 -3.44 3.43 0.72
N PHE A 39 -2.85 3.02 -0.39
CA PHE A 39 -2.79 3.81 -1.61
C PHE A 39 -3.16 2.94 -2.81
N TYR A 40 -3.98 3.48 -3.71
CA TYR A 40 -4.25 2.81 -4.99
C TYR A 40 -3.01 2.84 -5.87
N LEU A 41 -2.60 1.66 -6.37
CA LEU A 41 -1.53 1.57 -7.34
C LEU A 41 -1.99 2.06 -8.72
N LEU A 42 -1.08 2.69 -9.44
CA LEU A 42 -1.23 2.97 -10.88
C LEU A 42 -1.01 1.68 -11.67
N ASP A 43 -1.53 1.63 -12.90
CA ASP A 43 -1.32 0.48 -13.80
C ASP A 43 0.17 0.15 -14.01
N SER A 44 1.03 1.18 -14.05
CA SER A 44 2.48 1.02 -14.15
C SER A 44 3.14 0.43 -12.89
N GLU A 45 2.49 0.55 -11.73
CA GLU A 45 3.00 0.05 -10.45
C GLU A 45 2.52 -1.39 -10.18
N ILE A 46 1.45 -1.86 -10.83
CA ILE A 46 0.89 -3.21 -10.64
C ILE A 46 1.85 -4.31 -11.14
N THR A 47 2.67 -4.02 -12.15
CA THR A 47 3.62 -4.98 -12.73
C THR A 47 5.00 -4.96 -12.06
N LEU A 48 5.16 -4.20 -10.97
CA LEU A 48 6.44 -4.11 -10.27
C LEU A 48 6.81 -5.43 -9.60
N ASN A 49 8.11 -5.76 -9.63
CA ASN A 49 8.64 -6.88 -8.87
C ASN A 49 8.75 -6.53 -7.38
N GLU A 50 9.01 -7.54 -6.55
CA GLU A 50 9.10 -7.41 -5.10
C GLU A 50 10.06 -6.28 -4.66
N LYS A 51 11.27 -6.22 -5.22
CA LYS A 51 12.26 -5.19 -4.89
C LYS A 51 11.75 -3.78 -5.21
N ALA A 52 11.11 -3.61 -6.36
CA ALA A 52 10.56 -2.32 -6.75
C ALA A 52 9.35 -1.91 -5.90
N LEU A 53 8.54 -2.88 -5.44
CA LEU A 53 7.44 -2.65 -4.50
C LEU A 53 7.95 -2.24 -3.11
N VAL A 54 9.05 -2.83 -2.62
CA VAL A 54 9.70 -2.40 -1.37
C VAL A 54 10.16 -0.94 -1.51
N ASN A 55 10.86 -0.61 -2.60
CA ASN A 55 11.28 0.76 -2.87
C ASN A 55 10.08 1.73 -2.97
N LEU A 56 8.96 1.29 -3.57
CA LEU A 56 7.74 2.10 -3.65
C LEU A 56 7.17 2.34 -2.24
N ALA A 57 7.09 1.32 -1.40
CA ALA A 57 6.61 1.45 -0.02
C ALA A 57 7.50 2.41 0.79
N GLU A 58 8.83 2.32 0.65
CA GLU A 58 9.77 3.26 1.26
C GLU A 58 9.58 4.69 0.75
N ASN A 59 9.41 4.88 -0.56
CA ASN A 59 9.17 6.20 -1.15
C ASN A 59 7.86 6.82 -0.67
N ILE A 60 6.80 6.02 -0.57
CA ILE A 60 5.51 6.44 0.01
C ILE A 60 5.72 6.82 1.47
N ARG A 61 6.42 6.01 2.26
CA ARG A 61 6.68 6.29 3.68
C ARG A 61 7.39 7.63 3.88
N ASN A 62 8.41 7.88 3.06
CA ASN A 62 9.24 9.08 3.15
C ASN A 62 8.59 10.33 2.53
N ASN A 63 7.64 10.16 1.59
CA ASN A 63 7.06 11.25 0.81
C ASN A 63 5.53 11.14 0.67
N ALA A 64 4.84 10.70 1.71
CA ALA A 64 3.42 10.31 1.63
C ALA A 64 2.48 11.39 1.08
N LYS A 65 2.80 12.67 1.31
CA LYS A 65 2.04 13.80 0.78
C LYS A 65 1.97 13.79 -0.76
N SER A 66 3.00 13.31 -1.44
CA SER A 66 3.03 13.18 -2.90
C SER A 66 2.08 12.09 -3.43
N TYR A 67 1.51 11.26 -2.55
CA TYR A 67 0.62 10.14 -2.87
C TYR A 67 -0.80 10.35 -2.33
N GLU A 68 -1.08 11.48 -1.66
CA GLU A 68 -2.35 11.75 -0.96
C GLU A 68 -3.57 11.68 -1.88
N ASN A 69 -3.41 12.05 -3.15
CA ASN A 69 -4.47 11.99 -4.17
C ASN A 69 -4.91 10.55 -4.52
N ARG A 70 -4.13 9.54 -4.12
CA ARG A 70 -4.42 8.12 -4.32
C ARG A 70 -4.62 7.38 -3.01
N GLU A 71 -4.62 8.09 -1.88
CA GLU A 71 -4.83 7.49 -0.58
C GLU A 71 -6.28 7.02 -0.42
N ARG A 72 -6.44 5.80 0.10
CA ARG A 72 -7.72 5.21 0.50
C ARG A 72 -7.87 5.34 2.01
N PHE A 73 -8.97 5.92 2.44
CA PHE A 73 -9.36 6.00 3.85
C PHE A 73 -10.70 5.30 4.11
N PRO A 74 -10.82 4.46 5.15
CA PRO A 74 -9.77 4.04 6.07
C PRO A 74 -8.73 3.14 5.39
N ALA A 75 -7.58 2.94 6.03
CA ALA A 75 -6.59 1.97 5.55
C ALA A 75 -7.21 0.56 5.46
N VAL A 76 -6.77 -0.21 4.47
CA VAL A 76 -7.08 -1.64 4.35
C VAL A 76 -6.12 -2.40 5.25
N PHE A 77 -6.67 -3.09 6.24
CA PHE A 77 -5.97 -4.04 7.07
C PHE A 77 -7.00 -5.09 7.47
N VAL A 78 -6.80 -6.33 7.02
CA VAL A 78 -7.71 -7.48 7.25
C VAL A 78 -6.95 -8.53 8.03
#